data_AF-U2FTF2-F1
#
_entry.id   AF-U2FTF2-F1
#
_cell.length_a   1.000
_cell.length_b   1.000
_cell.length_c   1.000
_cell.angle_alpha   90.00
_cell.angle_beta   90.00
_cell.angle_gamma   90.00
#
_symmetry.space_group_name_H-M   'P 1'
#
loop_
_entity.id
_entity.type
_entity.pdbx_description
1 polymer ?
#
loop_
_entity_poly.entity_id
_entity_poly.type
_entity_poly.pdbx_seq_one_letter_code
_entity_poly.pdbx_strand_id
1 'polypeptide(L)'
;MNSAYLYAVHLLSAFVLLLVFAAVYLKVTPFDELALIRDGNAAATLSFGGALIGFCLTLASSIAHNSTLGEVVIWAVGAMVVQLITYAALTRLMPGMNHAIEDRNVAMGGLMGTASLVVGIINAACLT
;
A
#
# COMPACT_ATOMS: atom_id res chain seq x y z
N MET A 1 16.12 6.86 -28.53
CA MET A 1 15.26 7.51 -27.53
C MET A 1 15.97 7.41 -26.18
N ASN A 2 16.14 8.54 -25.49
CA ASN A 2 17.14 8.73 -24.43
C ASN A 2 16.82 7.91 -23.18
N SER A 3 17.69 7.02 -22.71
CA SER A 3 17.44 6.15 -21.54
C SER A 3 17.02 6.91 -20.27
N ALA A 4 17.49 8.16 -20.13
CA ALA A 4 17.07 9.07 -19.07
C ALA A 4 15.58 9.46 -19.12
N TYR A 5 15.00 9.58 -20.33
CA TYR A 5 13.59 9.88 -20.52
C TYR A 5 12.71 8.70 -20.07
N LEU A 6 13.07 7.46 -20.44
CA LEU A 6 12.35 6.27 -20.00
C LEU A 6 12.42 6.10 -18.48
N TYR A 7 13.61 6.28 -17.89
CA TYR A 7 13.77 6.28 -16.43
C TYR A 7 12.85 7.30 -15.74
N ALA A 8 12.85 8.55 -16.20
CA ALA A 8 12.04 9.61 -15.60
C ALA A 8 10.53 9.32 -15.72
N VAL A 9 10.08 8.79 -16.86
CA VAL A 9 8.68 8.42 -17.07
C VAL A 9 8.26 7.26 -16.15
N HIS A 10 9.07 6.20 -16.04
CA HIS A 10 8.77 5.09 -15.13
C HIS A 10 8.74 5.56 -13.67
N LEU A 11 9.72 6.36 -13.25
CA LEU A 11 9.78 6.89 -11.89
C LEU A 11 8.59 7.80 -11.56
N LEU A 12 8.25 8.76 -12.44
CA LEU A 12 7.08 9.61 -12.25
C LEU A 12 5.79 8.80 -12.22
N SER A 13 5.62 7.85 -13.14
CA SER A 13 4.43 7.00 -13.17
C SER A 13 4.27 6.17 -11.89
N ALA A 14 5.38 5.67 -11.34
CA ALA A 14 5.40 4.91 -10.10
C ALA A 14 4.96 5.78 -8.92
N PHE A 15 5.48 7.01 -8.82
CA PHE A 15 5.06 7.97 -7.80
C PHE A 15 3.59 8.35 -7.92
N VAL A 16 3.09 8.57 -9.14
CA VAL A 16 1.67 8.85 -9.38
C VAL A 16 0.80 7.68 -8.93
N LEU A 17 1.16 6.45 -9.30
CA LEU A 17 0.44 5.25 -8.88
C LEU A 17 0.45 5.06 -7.35
N LEU A 18 1.59 5.33 -6.71
CA LEU A 18 1.72 5.28 -5.25
C LEU A 18 0.84 6.33 -4.56
N LEU A 19 0.79 7.56 -5.09
CA LEU A 19 -0.09 8.63 -4.57
C LEU A 19 -1.57 8.30 -4.78
N VAL A 20 -1.92 7.72 -5.93
CA VAL A 20 -3.28 7.24 -6.20
C VAL A 20 -3.66 6.14 -5.22
N PHE A 21 -2.79 5.16 -5.01
CA PHE A 21 -3.01 4.12 -4.02
C PHE A 21 -3.20 4.71 -2.62
N ALA A 22 -2.33 5.63 -2.19
CA ALA A 22 -2.47 6.31 -0.90
C ALA A 22 -3.82 7.03 -0.77
N ALA A 23 -4.24 7.79 -1.79
CA ALA A 23 -5.51 8.52 -1.77
C ALA A 23 -6.73 7.58 -1.76
N VAL A 24 -6.67 6.46 -2.49
CA VAL A 24 -7.72 5.43 -2.49
C VAL A 24 -7.77 4.75 -1.13
N TYR A 25 -6.61 4.35 -0.58
CA TYR A 25 -6.50 3.69 0.71
C TYR A 25 -7.08 4.57 1.83
N LEU A 26 -6.70 5.85 1.86
CA LEU A 26 -7.22 6.85 2.82
C LEU A 26 -8.72 7.12 2.66
N LYS A 27 -9.29 6.92 1.47
CA LYS A 27 -10.75 7.04 1.25
C LYS A 27 -11.52 5.79 1.65
N VAL A 28 -10.91 4.62 1.54
CA VAL A 28 -11.54 3.33 1.89
C VAL A 28 -11.44 3.07 3.39
N THR A 29 -10.37 3.54 4.04
CA THR A 29 -10.25 3.51 5.49
C THR A 29 -11.30 4.45 6.12
N PRO A 30 -12.09 3.98 7.09
CA PRO A 30 -13.19 4.76 7.66
C PRO A 30 -12.75 5.79 8.70
N PHE A 31 -11.47 5.82 9.09
CA PHE A 31 -10.90 6.74 10.06
C PHE A 31 -9.84 7.63 9.41
N ASP A 32 -9.69 8.87 9.88
CA ASP A 32 -8.71 9.81 9.36
C ASP A 32 -7.28 9.42 9.78
N GLU A 33 -6.70 8.42 9.10
CA GLU A 33 -5.32 7.97 9.32
C GLU A 33 -4.34 9.15 9.33
N LEU A 34 -4.51 10.10 8.40
CA LEU A 34 -3.64 11.26 8.31
C LEU A 34 -3.78 12.21 9.52
N ALA A 35 -4.97 12.32 10.10
CA ALA A 35 -5.18 13.11 11.31
C ALA A 35 -4.56 12.39 12.53
N LEU A 36 -4.76 11.08 12.64
CA LEU A 36 -4.16 10.24 13.68
C LEU A 36 -2.63 10.25 13.62
N ILE A 37 -2.04 10.18 12.42
CA ILE A 37 -0.59 10.29 12.23
C ILE A 37 -0.10 11.68 12.66
N ARG A 38 -0.82 12.76 12.31
CA ARG A 38 -0.50 14.12 12.75
C ARG A 38 -0.62 14.30 14.26
N ASP A 39 -1.50 13.56 14.91
CA ASP A 39 -1.67 13.53 16.38
C ASP A 39 -0.60 12.67 17.09
N GLY A 40 0.35 12.10 16.34
CA GLY A 40 1.46 11.29 16.87
C GLY A 40 1.10 9.84 17.13
N ASN A 41 0.04 9.31 16.48
CA ASN A 41 -0.34 7.93 16.61
C ASN A 41 0.57 6.99 15.79
N ALA A 42 1.45 6.29 16.49
CA ALA A 42 2.35 5.32 15.88
C ALA A 42 1.61 4.10 15.29
N ALA A 43 0.43 3.73 15.81
CA ALA A 43 -0.34 2.61 15.29
C ALA A 43 -0.86 2.89 13.87
N ALA A 44 -1.44 4.08 13.66
CA ALA A 44 -1.88 4.52 12.35
C ALA A 44 -0.70 4.62 11.36
N THR A 45 0.45 5.12 11.84
CA THR A 45 1.68 5.21 11.04
C THR A 45 2.18 3.84 10.58
N LEU A 46 2.20 2.85 11.47
CA LEU A 46 2.64 1.49 11.12
C LEU A 46 1.68 0.79 10.17
N SER A 47 0.38 0.94 10.37
CA SER A 47 -0.66 0.38 9.49
C SER A 47 -0.51 0.94 8.06
N PHE A 48 -0.61 2.26 7.93
CA PHE A 48 -0.53 2.96 6.66
C PHE A 48 0.84 2.77 5.98
N GLY A 49 1.92 2.91 6.75
CA GLY A 49 3.29 2.73 6.26
C GLY A 49 3.54 1.32 5.76
N GLY A 50 3.09 0.28 6.48
CA GLY A 50 3.21 -1.10 6.04
C GLY A 50 2.43 -1.39 4.76
N ALA A 51 1.21 -0.85 4.64
CA ALA A 51 0.42 -0.95 3.43
C ALA A 51 1.09 -0.28 2.21
N LEU A 52 1.64 0.93 2.40
CA LEU A 52 2.40 1.65 1.37
C LEU A 52 3.65 0.91 0.92
N ILE A 53 4.45 0.39 1.86
CA ILE A 53 5.67 -0.34 1.54
C ILE A 53 5.32 -1.63 0.80
N GLY A 54 4.30 -2.37 1.26
CA GLY A 54 3.82 -3.58 0.58
C GLY A 54 3.40 -3.31 -0.87
N PHE A 55 2.63 -2.24 -1.10
CA PHE A 55 2.25 -1.82 -2.45
C PHE A 55 3.46 -1.41 -3.31
N CYS A 56 4.40 -0.64 -2.73
CA CYS A 56 5.60 -0.21 -3.42
C CYS A 56 6.48 -1.39 -3.88
N LEU A 57 6.56 -2.47 -3.08
CA LEU A 57 7.26 -3.70 -3.44
C LEU A 57 6.63 -4.38 -4.66
N THR A 58 5.30 -4.50 -4.67
CA THR A 58 4.59 -5.07 -5.82
C THR A 58 4.77 -4.21 -7.07
N LEU A 59 4.69 -2.88 -6.91
CA LEU A 59 4.91 -1.92 -7.99
C LEU A 59 6.33 -2.03 -8.56
N ALA A 60 7.34 -2.15 -7.70
CA ALA A 60 8.74 -2.30 -8.10
C ALA A 60 8.95 -3.60 -8.90
N SER A 61 8.38 -4.72 -8.45
CA SER A 61 8.43 -5.99 -9.19
C SER A 61 7.73 -5.87 -10.56
N SER A 62 6.58 -5.20 -10.61
CA SER A 62 5.86 -4.95 -11.85
C SER A 62 6.68 -4.11 -12.84
N ILE A 63 7.32 -3.03 -12.39
CA ILE A 63 8.19 -2.20 -13.25
C ILE A 63 9.42 -2.98 -13.74
N ALA A 64 9.95 -3.89 -12.92
CA ALA A 64 11.12 -4.69 -13.29
C ALA A 64 10.82 -5.72 -14.40
N HIS A 65 9.60 -6.28 -14.44
CA HIS A 65 9.24 -7.35 -15.37
C HIS A 65 8.46 -6.89 -16.60
N ASN A 66 7.75 -5.75 -16.52
CA ASN A 66 6.88 -5.30 -17.60
C ASN A 66 7.55 -4.25 -18.48
N SER A 67 7.52 -4.48 -19.80
CA SER A 67 8.20 -3.61 -20.79
C SER A 67 7.37 -2.38 -21.15
N THR A 68 6.09 -2.34 -20.79
CA THR A 68 5.19 -1.23 -21.08
C THR A 68 4.49 -0.69 -19.83
N LEU A 69 4.28 0.64 -19.80
CA LEU A 69 3.55 1.32 -18.71
C LEU A 69 2.13 0.77 -18.52
N GLY A 70 1.47 0.33 -19.60
CA GLY A 70 0.10 -0.20 -19.53
C GLY A 70 0.01 -1.46 -18.67
N GLU A 71 0.96 -2.38 -18.84
CA GLU A 71 1.04 -3.60 -18.03
C GLU A 71 1.35 -3.28 -16.56
N VAL A 72 2.25 -2.33 -16.31
CA VAL A 72 2.56 -1.85 -14.95
C VAL A 72 1.31 -1.32 -14.26
N VAL A 73 0.48 -0.54 -14.97
CA VAL A 73 -0.77 0.00 -14.41
C VAL A 73 -1.77 -1.12 -14.09
N ILE A 74 -1.94 -2.11 -14.97
CA ILE A 74 -2.86 -3.23 -14.73
C ILE A 74 -2.46 -3.99 -13.46
N TRP A 75 -1.17 -4.29 -13.32
CA TRP A 75 -0.64 -5.00 -12.15
C TRP A 75 -0.68 -4.14 -10.89
N ALA A 76 -0.41 -2.83 -10.99
CA ALA A 76 -0.57 -1.89 -9.89
C ALA A 76 -2.03 -1.85 -9.40
N VAL A 77 -3.02 -1.85 -10.31
CA VAL A 77 -4.43 -1.90 -9.95
C VAL A 77 -4.76 -3.24 -9.25
N GLY A 78 -4.27 -4.37 -9.77
CA GLY A 78 -4.41 -5.66 -9.12
C GLY A 78 -3.81 -5.68 -7.71
N ALA A 79 -2.62 -5.10 -7.53
CA ALA A 79 -1.95 -4.98 -6.25
C ALA A 79 -2.73 -4.13 -5.25
N MET A 80 -3.29 -3.00 -5.71
CA MET A 80 -4.17 -2.17 -4.90
C MET A 80 -5.39 -2.95 -4.43
N VAL A 81 -6.03 -3.73 -5.31
CA VAL A 81 -7.18 -4.56 -4.95
C VAL A 81 -6.80 -5.60 -3.89
N VAL A 82 -5.68 -6.31 -4.07
CA VAL A 82 -5.19 -7.30 -3.09
C VAL A 82 -4.91 -6.65 -1.73
N GLN A 83 -4.33 -5.45 -1.71
CA GLN A 83 -4.04 -4.72 -0.48
C GLN A 83 -5.32 -4.29 0.26
N LEU A 84 -6.32 -3.82 -0.49
CA LEU A 84 -7.64 -3.49 0.06
C LEU A 84 -8.39 -4.73 0.57
N ILE A 85 -8.30 -5.86 -0.13
CA ILE A 85 -8.86 -7.14 0.33
C ILE A 85 -8.19 -7.58 1.63
N THR A 86 -6.86 -7.44 1.72
CA THR A 86 -6.10 -7.76 2.93
C THR A 86 -6.53 -6.88 4.11
N TYR A 87 -6.67 -5.57 3.88
CA TYR A 87 -7.23 -4.64 4.86
C TYR A 87 -8.63 -5.09 5.33
N ALA A 88 -9.52 -5.40 4.37
CA ALA A 88 -10.90 -5.83 4.66
C ALA A 88 -10.95 -7.18 5.40
N ALA A 89 -10.07 -8.11 5.06
CA ALA A 89 -9.96 -9.40 5.72
C ALA A 89 -9.49 -9.23 7.17
N LEU A 90 -8.46 -8.43 7.41
CA LEU A 90 -7.93 -8.16 8.76
C LEU A 90 -8.97 -7.45 9.64
N THR A 91 -9.61 -6.40 9.13
CA THR A 91 -10.66 -5.68 9.86
C THR A 91 -11.88 -6.55 10.15
N ARG A 92 -12.19 -7.54 9.29
CA ARG A 92 -13.26 -8.52 9.54
C ARG A 92 -12.87 -9.62 10.53
N LEU A 93 -11.62 -10.09 10.50
CA LEU A 93 -11.10 -11.10 11.43
C LEU A 93 -10.89 -10.53 12.84
N MET A 94 -10.53 -9.25 12.93
CA MET A 94 -10.30 -8.54 14.18
C MET A 94 -11.25 -7.33 14.29
N PRO A 95 -12.54 -7.57 14.58
CA PRO A 95 -13.51 -6.51 14.76
C PRO A 95 -13.06 -5.57 15.90
N GLY A 96 -13.11 -4.26 15.65
CA GLY A 96 -12.58 -3.25 16.58
C GLY A 96 -11.15 -2.79 16.27
N MET A 97 -10.51 -3.31 15.22
CA MET A 97 -9.18 -2.86 14.78
C MET A 97 -9.08 -1.33 14.61
N ASN A 98 -10.09 -0.71 14.00
CA ASN A 98 -10.10 0.74 13.77
C ASN A 98 -10.11 1.51 15.10
N HIS A 99 -10.93 1.07 16.06
CA HIS A 99 -10.94 1.62 17.42
C HIS A 99 -9.60 1.38 18.14
N ALA A 100 -9.00 0.20 17.97
CA ALA A 100 -7.70 -0.08 18.56
C ALA A 100 -6.60 0.84 17.99
N ILE A 101 -6.68 1.18 16.70
CA ILE A 101 -5.79 2.17 16.09
C ILE A 101 -6.08 3.55 16.68
N GLU A 102 -7.34 3.97 16.81
CA GLU A 102 -7.72 5.23 17.48
C GLU A 102 -7.18 5.30 18.93
N ASP A 103 -7.24 4.20 19.67
CA ASP A 103 -6.72 4.04 21.04
C ASP A 103 -5.17 3.94 21.10
N ARG A 104 -4.46 4.28 20.02
CA ARG A 104 -2.99 4.26 19.92
C ARG A 104 -2.37 2.88 20.18
N ASN A 105 -3.10 1.80 19.90
CA ASN A 105 -2.59 0.44 20.06
C ASN A 105 -1.61 0.08 18.94
N VAL A 106 -0.33 0.34 19.20
CA VAL A 106 0.79 0.13 18.27
C VAL A 106 0.90 -1.33 17.82
N ALA A 107 0.55 -2.30 18.68
CA ALA A 107 0.61 -3.71 18.31
C ALA A 107 -0.40 -4.05 17.21
N MET A 108 -1.62 -3.50 17.30
CA MET A 108 -2.66 -3.70 16.29
C MET A 108 -2.33 -3.01 14.96
N GLY A 109 -1.84 -1.76 15.03
CA GLY A 109 -1.35 -1.05 13.85
C GLY A 109 -0.14 -1.74 13.19
N GLY A 110 0.79 -2.24 14.00
CA GLY A 110 1.94 -3.02 13.57
C GLY A 110 1.53 -4.34 12.90
N LEU A 111 0.59 -5.07 13.47
CA LEU A 111 0.07 -6.32 12.89
C LEU A 111 -0.60 -6.06 11.54
N MET A 112 -1.41 -4.99 11.44
CA MET A 112 -2.05 -4.61 10.19
C MET A 112 -1.03 -4.23 9.10
N GLY A 113 -0.06 -3.40 9.45
CA GLY A 113 1.00 -2.97 8.54
C GLY A 113 1.88 -4.14 8.08
N THR A 114 2.29 -5.00 9.02
CA THR A 114 3.13 -6.18 8.70
C THR A 114 2.39 -7.20 7.86
N ALA A 115 1.11 -7.48 8.13
CA ALA A 115 0.30 -8.37 7.29
C ALA A 115 0.15 -7.82 5.86
N SER A 116 -0.10 -6.52 5.73
CA SER A 116 -0.17 -5.85 4.42
C SER A 116 1.19 -5.89 3.68
N LEU A 117 2.30 -5.79 4.42
CA LEU A 117 3.64 -5.93 3.86
C LEU A 117 3.91 -7.36 3.36
N VAL A 118 3.58 -8.37 4.16
CA VAL A 118 3.74 -9.79 3.79
C VAL A 118 2.96 -10.12 2.53
N VAL A 119 1.69 -9.70 2.46
CA VAL A 119 0.87 -9.91 1.26
C VAL A 119 1.45 -9.16 0.05
N GLY A 120 1.89 -7.91 0.23
CA GLY A 120 2.54 -7.13 -0.82
C GLY A 120 3.81 -7.81 -1.38
N ILE A 121 4.62 -8.43 -0.52
CA ILE A 121 5.80 -9.20 -0.93
C ILE A 121 5.40 -10.44 -1.73
N ILE A 122 4.41 -11.21 -1.26
CA ILE A 122 3.91 -12.40 -1.97
C ILE A 122 3.38 -11.99 -3.36
N ASN A 123 2.62 -10.90 -3.40
CA ASN A 123 2.08 -10.38 -4.65
C ASN A 123 3.19 -9.89 -5.59
N ALA A 124 4.24 -9.27 -5.05
CA ALA A 124 5.44 -8.91 -5.81
C ALA A 124 6.15 -10.12 -6.41
N ALA A 125 6.25 -11.22 -5.66
CA ALA A 125 6.88 -12.45 -6.13
C ALA A 125 6.07 -13.14 -7.24
N CYS A 126 4.73 -13.02 -7.23
CA CYS A 126 3.87 -13.59 -8.27
C CYS A 126 3.99 -12.90 -9.64
N LEU A 127 4.65 -11.73 -9.70
CA LEU A 127 4.88 -10.95 -10.93
C LEU A 127 6.20 -11.28 -11.63
N THR A 128 7.03 -12.12 -11.00
CA THR A 128 8.35 -12.57 -11.47
C THR A 128 8.19 -13.74 -12.43
#